data_AF-A0A2V8C969-F1
#
_entry.id   AF-A0A2V8C969-F1
#
_cell.length_a   1.000
_cell.length_b   1.000
_cell.length_c   1.000
_cell.angle_alpha   90.00
_cell.angle_beta   90.00
_cell.angle_gamma   90.00
#
_symmetry.space_group_name_H-M   'P 1'
#
loop_
_entity.id
_entity.type
_entity.pdbx_description
1 polymer ?
#
loop_
_entity_poly.entity_id
_entity_poly.type
_entity_poly.pdbx_seq_one_letter_code
_entity_poly.pdbx_strand_id
1 'polypeptide(L)' 'AGRIGIYEMFRMTPSLRELILARASEASLLARAREEGMSTLRDQCLATVREGMTTLEEVVRVTQ' A
#
# COMPACT_ATOMS: atom_id res chain seq x y z
N ALA A 1 -16.32 -2.08 20.47
CA ALA A 1 -15.97 -1.97 19.04
C ALA A 1 -14.73 -1.09 18.91
N GLY A 2 -13.68 -1.59 18.28
CA GLY A 2 -12.44 -0.85 18.02
C GLY A 2 -12.31 -0.51 16.53
N ARG A 3 -11.47 0.46 16.21
CA ARG A 3 -11.04 0.74 14.82
C ARG A 3 -9.58 0.29 14.68
N ILE A 4 -9.22 -0.17 13.50
CA ILE A 4 -7.84 -0.54 13.15
C ILE A 4 -7.40 0.36 12.00
N GLY A 5 -6.22 0.95 12.12
CA GLY A 5 -5.58 1.71 11.04
C GLY A 5 -4.79 0.78 10.13
N ILE A 6 -4.95 0.93 8.83
CA ILE A 6 -4.22 0.20 7.79
C ILE A 6 -3.56 1.25 6.89
N TYR A 7 -2.30 1.05 6.48
CA TYR A 7 -1.46 2.12 5.96
C TYR A 7 -0.62 1.69 4.76
N GLU A 8 -0.81 2.35 3.64
CA GLU A 8 0.10 2.25 2.50
C GLU A 8 1.28 3.21 2.69
N MET A 9 2.48 2.66 2.85
CA MET A 9 3.70 3.44 3.08
C MET A 9 4.89 2.80 2.38
N PHE A 10 5.74 3.64 1.80
CA PHE A 10 7.07 3.26 1.33
C PHE A 10 8.12 4.17 1.95
N ARG A 11 9.36 3.69 2.04
CA ARG A 11 10.49 4.51 2.44
C ARG A 11 11.03 5.25 1.22
N MET A 12 11.39 6.52 1.38
CA MET A 12 12.06 7.27 0.33
C MET A 12 13.49 6.75 0.14
N THR A 13 13.67 5.84 -0.82
CA THR A 13 14.95 5.24 -1.18
C THR A 13 15.67 6.07 -2.26
N PRO A 14 16.99 5.89 -2.46
CA PRO A 14 17.72 6.58 -3.52
C PRO A 14 17.14 6.33 -4.92
N SER A 15 16.74 5.10 -5.22
CA SER A 15 16.10 4.69 -6.48
C SER A 15 14.78 5.42 -6.73
N LEU A 16 13.91 5.53 -5.72
CA LEU A 16 12.66 6.29 -5.82
C LEU A 16 12.94 7.79 -6.00
N ARG A 17 13.96 8.32 -5.33
CA ARG A 17 14.38 9.72 -5.50
C ARG A 17 14.83 10.00 -6.92
N GLU A 18 15.62 9.10 -7.53
CA GLU A 18 16.05 9.22 -8.93
C GLU A 18 14.85 9.24 -9.88
N LEU A 19 13.87 8.35 -9.68
CA LEU A 19 12.64 8.32 -10.48
C LEU A 19 11.85 9.64 -10.37
N ILE A 20 11.77 10.21 -9.17
CA ILE A 20 11.11 11.52 -8.95
C ILE A 20 11.87 12.63 -9.70
N LEU A 21 13.20 12.68 -9.58
CA LEU A 21 14.03 13.67 -10.27
C LEU A 21 13.92 13.55 -11.79
N ALA A 22 13.79 12.32 -12.30
CA ALA A 22 13.57 12.02 -13.70
C ALA A 22 12.13 12.29 -14.18
N ARG A 23 11.23 12.74 -13.31
CA ARG A 23 9.79 12.91 -13.59
C ARG A 23 9.16 11.64 -14.19
N ALA A 24 9.55 10.50 -13.65
CA ALA A 24 8.99 9.21 -14.05
C ALA A 24 7.47 9.18 -13.81
N SER A 25 6.77 8.31 -14.55
CA SER A 25 5.34 8.11 -14.35
C SER A 25 5.07 7.56 -12.94
N GLU A 26 3.87 7.85 -12.43
CA GLU A 26 3.39 7.28 -11.18
C GLU A 26 3.43 5.74 -11.20
N ALA A 27 3.08 5.12 -12.33
CA ALA A 27 3.15 3.67 -12.49
C ALA A 27 4.57 3.12 -12.29
N SER A 28 5.59 3.82 -12.82
CA SER A 28 6.99 3.45 -12.63
C SER A 28 7.42 3.59 -11.17
N LEU A 29 6.99 4.66 -10.51
CA LEU A 29 7.28 4.90 -9.09
C LEU A 29 6.64 3.82 -8.20
N LEU A 30 5.37 3.50 -8.44
CA LEU A 30 4.63 2.47 -7.72
C LEU A 30 5.24 1.08 -7.93
N ALA A 31 5.58 0.73 -9.18
CA ALA A 31 6.25 -0.54 -9.48
C ALA A 31 7.54 -0.67 -8.66
N ARG A 32 8.37 0.38 -8.65
CA ARG A 32 9.62 0.37 -7.87
C ARG A 32 9.37 0.29 -6.36
N ALA A 33 8.41 1.03 -5.85
CA ALA A 33 8.08 0.99 -4.42
C ALA A 33 7.61 -0.42 -4.00
N ARG A 34 6.80 -1.09 -4.83
CA ARG A 34 6.34 -2.46 -4.59
C ARG A 34 7.49 -3.47 -4.64
N GLU A 35 8.40 -3.35 -5.60
CA GLU A 35 9.63 -4.18 -5.66
C GLU A 35 10.47 -4.03 -4.40
N GLU A 36 10.52 -2.83 -3.81
CA GLU A 36 11.23 -2.53 -2.57
C GLU A 36 10.44 -2.86 -1.29
N GLY A 37 9.31 -3.55 -1.41
CA GLY A 37 8.53 -4.09 -0.28
C GLY A 37 7.35 -3.23 0.18
N MET A 38 6.96 -2.19 -0.57
CA MET A 38 5.71 -1.49 -0.31
C MET A 38 4.52 -2.45 -0.52
N SER A 39 3.68 -2.56 0.50
CA SER A 39 2.39 -3.24 0.39
C SER A 39 1.29 -2.20 0.21
N THR A 40 0.35 -2.47 -0.69
CA THR A 40 -0.77 -1.54 -0.87
C THR A 40 -1.76 -1.63 0.28
N LEU A 41 -2.59 -0.59 0.41
CA LEU A 41 -3.70 -0.57 1.36
C LEU A 41 -4.59 -1.81 1.17
N ARG A 42 -4.88 -2.17 -0.09
CA ARG A 42 -5.70 -3.34 -0.41
C ARG A 42 -5.04 -4.66 -0.02
N ASP A 43 -3.74 -4.81 -0.29
CA ASP A 43 -2.98 -6.01 0.08
C ASP A 43 -2.98 -6.21 1.61
N GLN A 44 -2.75 -5.12 2.36
CA GLN A 44 -2.77 -5.16 3.82
C GLN A 44 -4.18 -5.43 4.38
N CYS A 45 -5.21 -4.79 3.82
CA CYS A 45 -6.59 -5.06 4.19
C CYS A 45 -6.98 -6.53 3.99
N LEU A 46 -6.54 -7.16 2.89
CA LEU A 46 -6.80 -8.58 2.67
C LEU A 46 -6.04 -9.47 3.66
N ALA A 47 -4.84 -9.08 4.08
CA ALA A 47 -4.10 -9.78 5.12
C ALA A 47 -4.83 -9.71 6.48
N THR A 48 -5.34 -8.54 6.87
CA THR A 48 -6.06 -8.38 8.14
C THR A 48 -7.40 -9.13 8.17
N VAL A 49 -8.06 -9.31 7.02
CA VAL A 49 -9.22 -10.21 6.89
C VAL A 49 -8.82 -11.67 7.16
N ARG A 50 -7.69 -12.12 6.60
CA ARG A 50 -7.18 -13.49 6.83
C ARG A 50 -6.82 -13.74 8.29
N GLU A 51 -6.39 -12.70 9.01
CA GLU A 51 -6.10 -12.73 10.44
C GLU A 51 -7.35 -12.61 11.33
N GLY A 52 -8.55 -12.44 10.74
CA GLY A 52 -9.81 -12.34 11.46
C GLY A 52 -10.03 -10.99 12.16
N MET A 53 -9.28 -9.96 11.81
CA MET A 53 -9.35 -8.64 12.44
C MET A 53 -10.44 -7.73 11.84
N THR A 54 -10.87 -7.98 10.60
CA THR A 54 -11.94 -7.25 9.91
C THR A 54 -12.67 -8.15 8.90
N THR A 55 -13.75 -7.66 8.28
CA THR A 55 -14.52 -8.41 7.28
C THR A 55 -14.18 -7.97 5.85
N LEU A 56 -14.41 -8.86 4.89
CA LEU A 56 -14.25 -8.53 3.47
C LEU A 56 -15.16 -7.38 3.04
N GLU A 57 -16.39 -7.31 3.59
CA GLU A 57 -17.34 -6.23 3.31
C GLU A 57 -16.80 -4.88 3.77
N GLU A 58 -16.17 -4.83 4.95
CA GLU A 58 -15.56 -3.62 5.49
C GLU A 58 -14.37 -3.18 4.63
N VAL A 59 -13.52 -4.12 4.21
CA VAL A 59 -12.40 -3.84 3.29
C VAL A 59 -12.87 -3.28 1.97
N VAL A 60 -13.89 -3.89 1.37
CA VAL A 60 -14.48 -3.38 0.12
C VAL A 60 -15.00 -1.96 0.34
N ARG A 61 -15.76 -1.71 1.40
CA ARG A 61 -16.32 -0.39 1.72
C ARG A 61 -15.28 0.72 1.84
N VAL A 62 -14.07 0.43 2.33
CA VAL A 62 -13.03 1.44 2.56
C VAL A 62 -11.94 1.51 1.48
N THR A 63 -11.97 0.62 0.48
CA THR A 63 -10.96 0.57 -0.61
C THR A 63 -11.54 0.63 -2.02
N GLN A 64 -12.85 0.88 -2.19
CA GLN A 64 -13.45 1.23 -3.48
C GLN A 64 -13.20 2.69 -3.84
#